data_AF-A0A2S8NRZ7-F1
#
_entry.id   AF-A0A2S8NRZ7-F1
#
_cell.length_a   1.000
_cell.length_b   1.000
_cell.length_c   1.000
_cell.angle_alpha   90.00
_cell.angle_beta   90.00
_cell.angle_gamma   90.00
#
_symmetry.space_group_name_H-M   'P 1'
#
loop_
_entity.id
_entity.type
_entity.pdbx_description
1 polymer ?
#
loop_
_entity_poly.entity_id
_entity_poly.type
_entity_poly.pdbx_seq_one_letter_code
_entity_poly.pdbx_strand_id
1 'polypeptide(L)'
;MTITESIKFNKLKEENEKLKNEITELKQQQLYKEDFNEFAHCMNCGDDYDFDNKCSTCGWKRIIDLKDNSKYDTLPSKEGE
;
A
#
# COMPACT_ATOMS: atom_id res chain seq x y z
N MET A 1 -23.75 -35.38 -8.70
CA MET A 1 -23.16 -34.25 -9.45
C MET A 1 -23.11 -34.66 -10.91
N THR A 2 -23.76 -33.92 -11.80
CA THR A 2 -23.71 -34.16 -13.24
C THR A 2 -22.38 -33.68 -13.83
N ILE A 3 -21.99 -34.18 -15.00
CA ILE A 3 -20.77 -33.73 -15.70
C ILE A 3 -20.79 -32.20 -15.88
N THR A 4 -21.95 -31.64 -16.21
CA THR A 4 -22.17 -30.20 -16.36
C THR A 4 -21.97 -29.43 -15.05
N GLU A 5 -22.47 -29.97 -13.93
CA GLU A 5 -22.25 -29.38 -12.60
C GLU A 5 -20.78 -29.41 -12.20
N SER A 6 -20.06 -30.50 -12.49
CA SER A 6 -18.62 -30.62 -12.21
C SER A 6 -17.80 -29.62 -13.03
N ILE A 7 -18.12 -29.42 -14.32
CA ILE A 7 -17.45 -28.42 -15.16
C ILE A 7 -17.67 -27.01 -14.62
N LYS A 8 -18.92 -26.67 -14.25
CA LYS A 8 -19.25 -25.36 -13.68
C LYS A 8 -18.53 -25.13 -12.35
N PHE A 9 -18.46 -26.15 -11.50
CA PHE A 9 -17.74 -26.09 -10.22
C PHE A 9 -16.25 -25.83 -10.41
N ASN A 10 -15.60 -26.53 -11.35
CA ASN A 10 -14.17 -26.34 -11.62
C ASN A 10 -13.85 -24.91 -12.09
N LYS A 11 -14.66 -24.35 -13.00
CA LYS A 11 -14.50 -22.95 -13.45
C LYS A 11 -14.64 -21.95 -12.30
N LEU A 12 -15.65 -22.13 -11.45
CA LEU A 12 -15.85 -21.28 -10.27
C LEU A 12 -14.71 -21.39 -9.25
N LYS A 13 -14.06 -22.57 -9.18
CA LYS A 13 -12.89 -22.77 -8.33
C LYS A 13 -11.67 -22.02 -8.89
N GLU A 14 -11.43 -22.11 -10.19
CA GLU A 14 -10.35 -21.38 -10.86
C GLU A 14 -10.52 -19.86 -10.74
N GLU A 15 -11.74 -19.35 -10.98
CA GLU A 15 -12.05 -17.93 -10.80
C GLU A 15 -11.86 -17.47 -9.35
N ASN A 16 -12.28 -18.28 -8.36
CA ASN A 16 -12.06 -17.98 -6.95
C ASN A 16 -10.58 -17.88 -6.58
N GLU A 17 -9.75 -18.82 -7.06
CA GLU A 17 -8.31 -18.78 -6.79
C GLU A 17 -7.65 -17.55 -7.43
N LYS A 18 -8.06 -17.19 -8.66
CA LYS A 18 -7.60 -15.96 -9.32
C LYS A 18 -7.96 -14.71 -8.50
N LEU A 19 -9.21 -14.60 -8.05
CA LEU A 19 -9.67 -13.46 -7.25
C LEU A 19 -8.97 -13.38 -5.88
N LYS A 20 -8.68 -14.52 -5.25
CA LYS A 20 -7.90 -14.55 -4.00
C LYS A 20 -6.48 -14.01 -4.19
N ASN A 21 -5.84 -14.34 -5.31
CA ASN A 21 -4.50 -13.84 -5.62
C ASN A 21 -4.53 -12.32 -5.84
N GLU A 22 -5.48 -11.83 -6.65
CA GLU A 22 -5.66 -10.39 -6.89
C GLU A 22 -5.96 -9.62 -5.58
N ILE A 23 -6.81 -10.15 -4.71
CA ILE A 23 -7.06 -9.58 -3.38
C ILE A 23 -5.80 -9.57 -2.51
N THR A 24 -4.97 -10.61 -2.60
CA THR A 24 -3.72 -10.70 -1.84
C THR A 24 -2.72 -9.64 -2.29
N GLU A 25 -2.57 -9.46 -3.61
CA GLU A 25 -1.72 -8.41 -4.19
C GLU A 25 -2.23 -7.01 -3.83
N LEU A 26 -3.53 -6.75 -3.95
CA LEU A 26 -4.13 -5.45 -3.58
C LEU A 26 -4.00 -5.17 -2.07
N LYS A 27 -4.07 -6.19 -1.22
CA LYS A 27 -3.85 -6.03 0.23
C LYS A 27 -2.40 -5.73 0.57
N GLN A 28 -1.43 -6.29 -0.15
CA GLN A 28 -0.03 -5.91 0.04
C GLN A 28 0.16 -4.41 -0.15
N GLN A 29 -0.61 -3.76 -1.03
CA GLN A 29 -0.52 -2.33 -1.31
C GLN A 29 -1.22 -1.43 -0.27
N GLN A 30 -1.93 -1.98 0.71
CA GLN A 30 -2.57 -1.18 1.76
C GLN A 30 -1.56 -0.83 2.85
N LEU A 31 -1.46 0.47 3.15
CA LEU A 31 -0.66 1.02 4.23
C LEU A 31 -1.59 1.63 5.28
N TYR A 32 -1.33 1.33 6.55
CA TYR A 32 -2.03 1.93 7.69
C TYR A 32 -1.21 3.07 8.29
N LYS A 33 -1.85 3.97 9.05
CA LYS A 33 -1.15 5.11 9.67
C LYS A 33 -0.01 4.66 10.59
N GLU A 34 -0.22 3.52 11.24
CA GLU A 34 0.70 2.88 12.17
C GLU A 34 1.98 2.37 11.49
N ASP A 35 1.94 2.15 10.18
CA ASP A 35 3.09 1.70 9.41
C ASP A 35 4.12 2.82 9.18
N PHE A 36 3.76 4.07 9.47
CA PHE A 36 4.65 5.21 9.25
C PHE A 36 5.29 5.76 10.53
N ASN A 37 6.49 6.28 10.39
CA ASN A 37 7.18 7.14 11.34
C ASN A 37 6.77 8.59 11.10
N GLU A 38 6.41 9.28 12.18
CA GLU A 38 6.19 10.72 12.18
C GLU A 38 7.46 11.42 12.69
N PHE A 39 8.01 12.34 11.90
CA PHE A 39 9.12 13.16 12.35
C PHE A 39 8.60 14.34 13.19
N ALA A 40 9.21 14.55 14.36
CA ALA A 40 8.92 15.71 15.21
C ALA A 40 9.33 17.03 14.55
N HIS A 41 10.38 17.00 13.72
CA HIS A 41 10.99 18.17 13.08
C HIS A 41 11.06 18.02 11.56
N CYS A 42 11.21 19.15 10.88
CA CYS A 42 11.36 19.21 9.44
C CYS A 42 12.63 18.52 8.98
N MET A 43 12.50 17.50 8.13
CA MET A 43 13.65 16.75 7.63
C MET A 43 14.55 17.60 6.71
N ASN A 44 14.02 18.69 6.14
CA ASN A 44 14.77 19.56 5.23
C ASN A 44 15.60 20.63 5.95
N CYS A 45 15.10 21.23 7.04
CA CYS A 45 15.79 22.33 7.72
C CYS A 45 15.93 22.18 9.24
N GLY A 46 15.36 21.14 9.84
CA GLY A 46 15.46 20.86 11.28
C GLY A 46 14.49 21.66 12.16
N ASP A 47 13.76 22.62 11.61
CA ASP A 47 12.76 23.41 12.36
C ASP A 47 11.49 22.62 12.65
N ASP A 48 10.70 23.11 13.59
CA ASP A 48 9.41 22.50 13.94
C ASP A 48 8.38 22.62 12.81
N TYR A 49 7.44 21.66 12.79
CA TYR A 49 6.24 21.76 11.97
C TYR A 49 5.16 22.55 12.71
N ASP A 50 4.49 23.45 11.99
CA ASP A 50 3.32 24.16 12.48
C ASP A 50 2.10 23.24 12.59
N PHE A 51 1.00 23.77 13.15
CA PHE A 51 -0.29 23.09 13.29
C PHE A 51 -0.82 22.48 11.97
N ASP A 52 -0.51 23.11 10.84
CA ASP A 52 -0.90 22.65 9.50
C ASP A 52 0.00 21.54 8.94
N ASN A 53 0.90 20.98 9.77
CA ASN A 53 1.91 20.01 9.36
C ASN A 53 2.77 20.53 8.20
N LYS A 54 3.09 21.82 8.22
CA LYS A 54 4.04 22.45 7.31
C LYS A 54 5.12 23.11 8.12
N CYS A 55 6.36 23.01 7.67
CA CYS A 55 7.47 23.72 8.27
C CYS A 55 7.30 25.20 7.94
N SER A 56 7.28 26.07 8.95
CA SER A 56 7.13 27.51 8.76
C SER A 56 8.31 28.13 8.03
N THR A 57 9.50 27.55 8.17
CA THR A 57 10.74 28.07 7.56
C THR A 57 10.85 27.74 6.07
N CYS A 58 10.62 26.49 5.69
CA CYS A 58 10.85 26.03 4.31
C CYS A 58 9.58 25.57 3.57
N GLY A 59 8.42 25.62 4.22
CA GLY A 59 7.14 25.23 3.63
C GLY A 59 6.96 23.73 3.38
N TRP A 60 7.95 22.91 3.71
CA TRP A 60 7.87 21.46 3.53
C TRP A 60 6.74 20.89 4.38
N LYS A 61 5.88 20.10 3.75
CA LYS A 61 4.86 19.35 4.46
C LYS A 61 5.52 18.24 5.26
N ARG A 62 4.97 17.91 6.43
CA ARG A 62 5.37 16.76 7.23
C ARG A 62 5.36 15.53 6.35
N ILE A 63 6.55 15.00 6.09
CA ILE A 63 6.74 13.72 5.44
C ILE A 63 6.59 12.66 6.53
N ILE A 64 5.88 11.59 6.19
CA ILE A 64 5.80 10.37 6.99
C ILE A 64 6.65 9.32 6.27
N ASP A 65 7.56 8.68 6.99
CA ASP A 65 8.45 7.65 6.42
C ASP A 65 7.91 6.26 6.74
N LEU A 66 8.05 5.30 5.84
CA LEU A 66 7.55 3.96 6.08
C LEU A 66 8.50 3.23 7.03
N LYS A 67 7.99 2.69 8.15
CA LYS A 67 8.82 2.00 9.16
C LYS A 67 9.56 0.79 8.60
N ASP A 68 8.89 0.03 7.75
CA ASP A 68 9.40 -1.18 7.13
C ASP A 68 8.86 -1.26 5.70
N ASN A 69 9.73 -1.01 4.73
CA ASN A 69 9.41 -1.09 3.32
C ASN A 69 9.79 -2.45 2.69
N SER A 70 10.33 -3.40 3.46
CA SER A 70 10.80 -4.70 2.93
C SER A 70 9.68 -5.52 2.27
N LYS A 71 8.43 -5.29 2.68
CA LYS A 71 7.23 -5.91 2.09
C LYS A 71 6.79 -5.27 0.77
N TYR A 72 7.43 -4.17 0.38
CA TYR A 72 7.15 -3.35 -0.80
C TYR A 72 8.35 -3.30 -1.76
N ASP A 73 9.31 -4.23 -1.66
CA ASP A 73 10.47 -4.28 -2.57
C ASP A 73 10.06 -4.45 -4.05
N THR A 74 8.86 -4.97 -4.31
CA THR A 74 8.26 -5.11 -5.64
C THR A 74 7.00 -4.25 -5.76
N LEU A 75 7.13 -2.94 -5.55
CA LEU A 75 6.05 -2.02 -5.93
C LEU A 75 5.84 -2.08 -7.46
N PRO A 76 4.59 -2.25 -7.93
CA PRO A 76 4.31 -2.22 -9.36
C PRO A 76 4.67 -0.86 -9.95
N SER A 77 5.41 -0.87 -11.07
CA SER A 77 5.71 0.34 -11.83
C SER A 77 4.49 0.73 -12.67
N LYS A 78 4.27 2.04 -12.82
CA LYS A 78 3.27 2.59 -13.75
C LYS A 78 3.62 2.32 -15.23
N GLU A 79 4.84 1.86 -15.52
CA GLU A 79 5.33 1.62 -16.88
C GLU A 79 4.87 0.27 -17.47
N GLY A 80 4.00 -0.47 -16.76
CA GLY A 80 3.53 -1.80 -17.16
C GLY A 80 2.07 -1.91 -17.64
N GLU A 81 1.35 -0.79 -17.83
CA GLU A 81 0.01 -0.76 -18.44
C GLU A 81 0.05 -0.54 -19.96
#